data_AF-A0A0G4AWG6-F1
#
_entry.id   AF-A0A0G4AWG6-F1
#
_cell.length_a   1.000
_cell.length_b   1.000
_cell.length_c   1.000
_cell.angle_alpha   90.00
_cell.angle_beta   90.00
_cell.angle_gamma   90.00
#
_symmetry.space_group_name_H-M   'P 1'
#
loop_
_entity.id
_entity.type
_entity.pdbx_description
1 polymer ?
#
loop_
_entity_poly.entity_id
_entity_poly.type
_entity_poly.pdbx_seq_one_letter_code
_entity_poly.pdbx_strand_id
1 'polypeptide(L)'
;MVIVFSFILIKVNDNKNIYTADLLATIAKVESNDNYNAYFGNASNSQILFTSMPIKDVLAWQDDFVAKGNASSAVGRYQFVDSTLRGLVTQLKIDQNAIFDKPLQDKLAVALLERRGLREYIDTKLSREEFAHNLSKEWAALPKAIGDNPQQSYYAGDGLNHARLSINEIFSSIDTLRKID
;
A
#
# COMPACT_ATOMS: atom_id res chain seq x y z
N MET A 1 5.16 -28.50 -7.76
CA MET A 1 4.04 -27.66 -8.25
C MET A 1 3.96 -26.46 -7.34
N VAL A 2 4.59 -25.35 -7.71
CA VAL A 2 4.62 -24.14 -6.89
C VAL A 2 3.27 -23.47 -7.07
N ILE A 3 2.45 -23.45 -6.02
CA ILE A 3 1.23 -22.65 -6.02
C ILE A 3 1.68 -21.20 -6.01
N VAL A 4 1.65 -20.57 -7.18
CA VAL A 4 1.86 -19.13 -7.32
C VAL A 4 0.60 -18.47 -6.78
N PHE A 5 0.58 -18.15 -5.49
CA PHE A 5 -0.42 -17.23 -4.94
C PHE A 5 -0.07 -15.82 -5.42
N SER A 6 -0.26 -15.53 -6.70
CA SER A 6 -0.37 -14.16 -7.18
C SER A 6 -1.66 -13.62 -6.57
N PHE A 7 -1.54 -12.91 -5.44
CA PHE A 7 -2.62 -12.47 -4.56
C PHE A 7 -3.95 -12.22 -5.31
N ILE A 8 -4.85 -13.21 -5.23
CA ILE A 8 -6.20 -13.12 -5.80
C ILE A 8 -7.05 -12.38 -4.78
N LEU A 9 -7.63 -11.24 -5.20
CA LEU A 9 -8.72 -10.64 -4.46
C LEU A 9 -10.04 -11.34 -4.85
N ILE A 10 -10.92 -11.55 -3.86
CA ILE A 10 -12.15 -12.36 -3.93
C ILE A 10 -12.99 -12.06 -5.19
N LYS A 11 -13.51 -13.13 -5.81
CA LYS A 11 -14.46 -13.15 -6.93
C LYS A 11 -15.42 -11.95 -6.93
N VAL A 12 -15.27 -11.07 -7.91
CA VAL A 12 -16.31 -10.09 -8.25
C VAL A 12 -17.21 -10.74 -9.30
N ASN A 13 -18.47 -10.99 -8.95
CA ASN A 13 -19.49 -11.69 -9.76
C ASN A 13 -18.98 -12.95 -10.48
N ASP A 14 -18.91 -14.02 -9.69
CA ASP A 14 -18.71 -15.44 -10.00
C ASP A 14 -17.52 -15.94 -10.84
N ASN A 15 -16.84 -15.18 -11.72
CA ASN A 15 -15.82 -15.79 -12.61
C ASN A 15 -14.54 -14.98 -12.93
N LYS A 16 -14.25 -13.84 -12.29
CA LYS A 16 -13.01 -13.07 -12.58
C LYS A 16 -12.00 -13.12 -11.44
N ASN A 17 -10.80 -13.65 -11.70
CA ASN A 17 -9.65 -13.52 -10.79
C ASN A 17 -9.02 -12.14 -10.97
N ILE A 18 -8.71 -11.45 -9.86
CA ILE A 18 -8.01 -10.17 -9.87
C ILE A 18 -6.62 -10.40 -9.27
N TYR A 19 -5.58 -10.22 -10.06
CA TYR A 19 -4.20 -10.38 -9.62
C TYR A 19 -3.61 -9.01 -9.27
N THR A 20 -3.38 -8.75 -7.97
CA THR A 20 -2.89 -7.43 -7.51
C THR A 20 -1.37 -7.37 -7.34
N ALA A 21 -0.67 -8.48 -7.58
CA ALA A 21 0.76 -8.63 -7.27
C ALA A 21 1.63 -7.56 -7.97
N ASP A 22 1.39 -7.29 -9.25
CA ASP A 22 2.19 -6.33 -10.04
C ASP A 22 2.00 -4.89 -9.56
N LEU A 23 0.76 -4.50 -9.26
CA LEU A 23 0.46 -3.19 -8.69
C LEU A 23 1.09 -3.02 -7.32
N LEU A 24 0.96 -4.02 -6.45
CA LEU A 24 1.58 -4.02 -5.13
C LEU A 24 3.11 -3.97 -5.21
N ALA A 25 3.73 -4.68 -6.15
CA ALA A 25 5.18 -4.63 -6.37
C ALA A 25 5.63 -3.24 -6.84
N THR A 26 4.86 -2.60 -7.71
CA THR A 26 5.13 -1.23 -8.17
C THR A 26 5.07 -0.23 -7.01
N ILE A 27 4.03 -0.31 -6.16
CA ILE A 27 3.89 0.54 -4.96
C ILE A 27 5.05 0.28 -3.99
N ALA A 28 5.29 -1.00 -3.64
CA ALA A 28 6.33 -1.39 -2.70
C ALA A 28 7.73 -0.94 -3.14
N LYS A 29 8.01 -0.97 -4.44
CA LYS A 29 9.30 -0.54 -4.99
C LYS A 29 9.60 0.92 -4.65
N VAL A 30 8.61 1.80 -4.76
CA VAL A 30 8.82 3.24 -4.53
C VAL A 30 8.60 3.67 -3.08
N GLU A 31 7.79 2.95 -2.32
CA GLU A 31 7.54 3.23 -0.90
C GLU A 31 8.68 2.73 -0.01
N SER A 32 9.17 1.51 -0.24
CA SER A 32 10.08 0.82 0.69
C SER A 32 11.25 0.10 0.03
N ASN A 33 11.41 0.18 -1.31
CA ASN A 33 12.32 -0.68 -2.06
C ASN A 33 12.07 -2.17 -1.78
N ASP A 34 10.78 -2.56 -1.72
CA ASP A 34 10.31 -3.93 -1.52
C ASP A 34 10.58 -4.53 -0.13
N ASN A 35 10.94 -3.70 0.86
CA ASN A 35 11.37 -4.16 2.17
C ASN A 35 10.22 -4.19 3.19
N TYR A 36 9.82 -5.40 3.60
CA TYR A 36 8.81 -5.63 4.66
C TYR A 36 9.21 -5.14 6.05
N ASN A 37 10.47 -4.79 6.25
CA ASN A 37 10.98 -4.21 7.49
C ASN A 37 11.34 -2.72 7.36
N ALA A 38 11.07 -2.07 6.24
CA ALA A 38 11.31 -0.65 6.09
C ALA A 38 10.54 0.17 7.14
N TYR A 39 11.07 1.33 7.50
CA TYR A 39 10.33 2.36 8.22
C TYR A 39 10.68 3.74 7.67
N PHE A 40 9.91 4.75 8.04
CA PHE A 40 10.11 6.12 7.60
C PHE A 40 11.56 6.58 7.84
N GLY A 41 12.21 7.06 6.77
CA GLY A 41 13.61 7.48 6.80
C GLY A 41 14.64 6.35 6.65
N ASN A 42 14.24 5.08 6.60
CA ASN A 42 15.14 3.94 6.43
C ASN A 42 14.51 2.77 5.64
N ALA A 43 14.43 2.93 4.31
CA ALA A 43 13.92 1.90 3.41
C ALA A 43 14.76 0.61 3.40
N SER A 44 16.05 0.69 3.73
CA SER A 44 16.97 -0.45 3.75
C SER A 44 17.08 -1.13 5.12
N ASN A 45 16.21 -0.79 6.07
CA ASN A 45 16.28 -1.34 7.43
C ASN A 45 16.27 -2.88 7.44
N SER A 46 17.22 -3.45 8.17
CA SER A 46 17.32 -4.88 8.44
C SER A 46 17.46 -5.18 9.95
N GLN A 47 17.53 -4.15 10.79
CA GLN A 47 17.77 -4.29 12.22
C GLN A 47 16.46 -4.52 12.97
N ILE A 48 15.43 -3.72 12.67
CA ILE A 48 14.10 -3.88 13.27
C ILE A 48 13.31 -4.87 12.42
N LEU A 49 13.01 -6.03 12.99
CA LEU A 49 12.31 -7.11 12.29
C LEU A 49 10.80 -7.05 12.51
N PHE A 50 10.13 -6.05 11.94
CA PHE A 50 8.68 -5.89 11.98
C PHE A 50 7.94 -7.17 11.52
N THR A 51 8.49 -7.91 10.55
CA THR A 51 7.92 -9.18 10.08
C THR A 51 7.81 -10.28 11.14
N SER A 52 8.44 -10.09 12.29
CA SER A 52 8.43 -11.04 13.41
C SER A 52 7.69 -10.48 14.64
N MET A 53 7.14 -9.26 14.55
CA MET A 53 6.47 -8.60 15.67
C MET A 53 4.96 -8.85 15.63
N PRO A 54 4.32 -9.08 16.78
CA PRO A 54 2.87 -8.89 16.92
C PRO A 54 2.46 -7.47 16.49
N ILE A 55 1.28 -7.32 15.88
CA ILE A 55 0.78 -6.00 15.45
C ILE A 55 0.75 -4.98 16.59
N LYS A 56 0.34 -5.39 17.81
CA LYS A 56 0.36 -4.50 18.98
C LYS A 56 1.74 -3.88 19.24
N ASP A 57 2.81 -4.64 18.99
CA ASP A 57 4.18 -4.19 19.23
C ASP A 57 4.66 -3.30 18.08
N VAL A 58 4.21 -3.55 16.85
CA VAL A 58 4.42 -2.65 15.70
C VAL A 58 3.76 -1.29 15.96
N LEU A 59 2.50 -1.28 16.41
CA LEU A 59 1.76 -0.06 16.76
C LEU A 59 2.43 0.70 17.92
N ALA A 60 2.86 -0.01 18.97
CA ALA A 60 3.60 0.60 20.07
C ALA A 60 4.94 1.21 19.61
N TRP A 61 5.63 0.55 18.68
CA TRP A 61 6.84 1.09 18.07
C TRP A 61 6.54 2.36 17.27
N GLN A 62 5.46 2.37 16.49
CA GLN A 62 5.03 3.53 15.71
C GLN A 62 4.73 4.75 16.60
N ASP A 63 4.03 4.52 17.72
CA ASP A 63 3.74 5.56 18.72
C ASP A 63 5.03 6.16 19.30
N ASP A 64 5.95 5.32 19.76
CA ASP A 64 7.25 5.75 20.32
C ASP A 64 8.12 6.46 19.26
N PHE A 65 8.12 5.99 18.02
CA PHE A 65 8.90 6.56 16.94
C PHE A 65 8.48 8.01 16.63
N VAL A 66 7.18 8.28 16.56
CA VAL A 66 6.66 9.65 16.37
C VAL A 66 6.82 10.49 17.63
N ALA A 67 6.64 9.91 18.83
CA ALA A 67 6.87 10.61 20.09
C ALA A 67 8.32 11.13 20.24
N LYS A 68 9.28 10.47 19.57
CA LYS A 68 10.69 10.91 19.47
C LYS A 68 10.91 12.05 18.45
N GLY A 69 9.86 12.57 17.83
CA GLY A 69 9.91 13.71 16.92
C GLY A 69 10.05 13.36 15.43
N ASN A 70 9.88 12.08 15.05
CA ASN A 70 9.89 11.71 13.63
C ASN A 70 8.58 12.13 12.95
N ALA A 71 8.69 12.62 11.71
CA ALA A 71 7.57 13.22 10.98
C ALA A 71 6.48 12.22 10.55
N SER A 72 6.77 10.92 10.54
CA SER A 72 5.83 9.88 10.13
C SER A 72 6.11 8.57 10.87
N SER A 73 5.05 7.82 11.13
CA SER A 73 5.09 6.47 11.71
C SER A 73 5.17 5.36 10.66
N ALA A 74 5.38 5.67 9.38
CA ALA A 74 5.27 4.66 8.32
C ALA A 74 6.21 3.45 8.53
N VAL A 75 5.66 2.24 8.42
CA VAL A 75 6.41 0.96 8.53
C VAL A 75 5.98 -0.06 7.47
N GLY A 76 6.85 -1.03 7.24
CA GLY A 76 6.61 -2.17 6.37
C GLY A 76 6.75 -1.86 4.88
N ARG A 77 6.50 -2.90 4.08
CA ARG A 77 6.67 -2.87 2.62
C ARG A 77 5.83 -1.80 1.93
N TYR A 78 4.69 -1.45 2.54
CA TYR A 78 3.72 -0.51 2.00
C TYR A 78 3.59 0.78 2.84
N GLN A 79 4.55 1.03 3.74
CA GLN A 79 4.65 2.27 4.52
C GLN A 79 3.35 2.64 5.27
N PHE A 80 2.75 1.67 5.97
CA PHE A 80 1.55 1.89 6.77
C PHE A 80 1.84 2.86 7.91
N VAL A 81 1.16 4.00 7.96
CA VAL A 81 1.17 4.89 9.13
C VAL A 81 0.25 4.35 10.23
N ASP A 82 0.52 4.73 11.47
CA ASP A 82 -0.17 4.22 12.67
C ASP A 82 -1.70 4.24 12.54
N SER A 83 -2.27 5.39 12.18
CA SER A 83 -3.72 5.57 12.06
C SER A 83 -4.34 4.66 11.00
N THR A 84 -3.66 4.50 9.86
CA THR A 84 -4.07 3.56 8.80
C THR A 84 -4.02 2.12 9.29
N LEU A 85 -2.93 1.72 9.95
CA LEU A 85 -2.77 0.35 10.45
C LEU A 85 -3.83 0.01 11.51
N ARG A 86 -4.08 0.89 12.49
CA ARG A 86 -5.16 0.72 13.49
C ARG A 86 -6.54 0.59 12.84
N GLY A 87 -6.80 1.42 11.83
CA GLY A 87 -8.04 1.37 11.07
C GLY A 87 -8.24 0.03 10.38
N LEU A 88 -7.20 -0.50 9.72
CA LEU A 88 -7.25 -1.82 9.07
C LEU A 88 -7.41 -2.97 10.07
N VAL A 89 -6.68 -2.94 11.19
CA VAL A 89 -6.79 -3.96 12.26
C VAL A 89 -8.22 -4.03 12.79
N THR A 90 -8.83 -2.88 13.02
CA THR A 90 -10.23 -2.78 13.49
C THR A 90 -11.20 -3.26 12.40
N GLN A 91 -11.07 -2.74 11.18
CA GLN A 91 -11.95 -3.06 10.06
C GLN A 91 -11.95 -4.56 9.74
N LEU A 92 -10.78 -5.19 9.75
CA LEU A 92 -10.60 -6.59 9.38
C LEU A 92 -10.64 -7.56 10.58
N LYS A 93 -10.89 -7.04 11.79
CA LYS A 93 -10.94 -7.80 13.06
C LYS A 93 -9.69 -8.67 13.25
N ILE A 94 -8.52 -8.09 12.97
CA ILE A 94 -7.24 -8.79 13.13
C ILE A 94 -6.91 -8.86 14.62
N ASP A 95 -6.52 -10.06 15.09
CA ASP A 95 -6.00 -10.23 16.45
C ASP A 95 -4.75 -9.37 16.60
N GLN A 96 -4.67 -8.57 17.66
CA GLN A 96 -3.52 -7.72 17.92
C GLN A 96 -2.23 -8.53 18.18
N ASN A 97 -2.36 -9.80 18.54
CA ASN A 97 -1.23 -10.73 18.67
C ASN A 97 -0.82 -11.40 17.34
N ALA A 98 -1.57 -11.18 16.25
CA ALA A 98 -1.17 -11.67 14.94
C ALA A 98 0.17 -11.04 14.53
N ILE A 99 1.04 -11.85 13.95
CA ILE A 99 2.37 -11.41 13.52
C ILE A 99 2.22 -10.57 12.25
N PHE A 100 2.89 -9.40 12.22
CA PHE A 100 2.93 -8.48 11.09
C PHE A 100 3.87 -8.97 9.98
N ASP A 101 3.73 -10.25 9.64
CA ASP A 101 4.52 -10.96 8.64
C ASP A 101 4.21 -10.49 7.20
N LYS A 102 4.94 -11.06 6.23
CA LYS A 102 4.81 -10.67 4.82
C LYS A 102 3.39 -10.90 4.28
N PRO A 103 2.78 -12.10 4.45
CA PRO A 103 1.40 -12.33 4.02
C PRO A 103 0.38 -11.36 4.64
N LEU A 104 0.53 -11.01 5.91
CA LEU A 104 -0.38 -10.07 6.55
C LEU A 104 -0.22 -8.65 5.99
N GLN A 105 1.01 -8.18 5.77
CA GLN A 105 1.26 -6.90 5.12
C GLN A 105 0.65 -6.85 3.70
N ASP A 106 0.81 -7.90 2.91
CA ASP A 106 0.23 -7.98 1.56
C ASP A 106 -1.31 -7.95 1.62
N LYS A 107 -1.92 -8.69 2.56
CA LYS A 107 -3.38 -8.67 2.80
C LYS A 107 -3.88 -7.27 3.19
N LEU A 108 -3.15 -6.58 4.06
CA LEU A 108 -3.48 -5.22 4.48
C LEU A 108 -3.39 -4.23 3.31
N ALA A 109 -2.38 -4.37 2.46
CA ALA A 109 -2.24 -3.54 1.27
C ALA A 109 -3.35 -3.78 0.24
N VAL A 110 -3.79 -5.03 0.04
CA VAL A 110 -4.96 -5.34 -0.78
C VAL A 110 -6.22 -4.65 -0.23
N ALA A 111 -6.43 -4.66 1.09
CA ALA A 111 -7.57 -3.97 1.70
C ALA A 111 -7.51 -2.44 1.49
N LEU A 112 -6.31 -1.85 1.39
CA LEU A 112 -6.15 -0.45 1.00
C LEU A 112 -6.46 -0.21 -0.47
N LEU A 113 -6.08 -1.12 -1.38
CA LEU A 113 -6.50 -1.04 -2.78
C LEU A 113 -8.03 -1.07 -2.90
N GLU A 114 -8.71 -1.97 -2.16
CA GLU A 114 -10.17 -2.01 -2.10
C GLU A 114 -10.75 -0.68 -1.58
N ARG A 115 -10.21 -0.14 -0.49
CA ARG A 115 -10.61 1.17 0.07
C ARG A 115 -10.47 2.30 -0.94
N ARG A 116 -9.50 2.24 -1.86
CA ARG A 116 -9.25 3.26 -2.89
C ARG A 116 -9.98 3.01 -4.21
N GLY A 117 -10.83 2.00 -4.27
CA GLY A 117 -11.74 1.80 -5.40
C GLY A 117 -11.32 0.69 -6.37
N LEU A 118 -10.53 -0.29 -5.91
CA LEU A 118 -10.09 -1.40 -6.77
C LEU A 118 -11.27 -2.12 -7.42
N ARG A 119 -12.34 -2.40 -6.68
CA ARG A 119 -13.51 -3.11 -7.23
C ARG A 119 -14.25 -2.26 -8.24
N GLU A 120 -14.43 -0.98 -7.95
CA GLU A 120 -15.06 -0.01 -8.86
C GLU A 120 -14.24 0.17 -10.13
N TYR A 121 -12.90 0.16 -10.03
CA TYR A 121 -12.04 0.12 -11.19
C TYR A 121 -12.22 -1.19 -11.96
N ILE A 122 -12.22 -2.37 -11.33
CA ILE A 122 -12.45 -3.63 -12.06
C ILE A 122 -13.82 -3.66 -12.75
N ASP A 123 -14.86 -3.14 -12.08
CA ASP A 123 -16.24 -3.03 -12.57
C ASP A 123 -16.45 -1.92 -13.60
N THR A 124 -15.39 -1.23 -14.03
CA THR A 124 -15.46 -0.10 -14.99
C THR A 124 -16.29 1.09 -14.52
N LYS A 125 -16.51 1.23 -13.20
CA LYS A 125 -17.18 2.36 -12.55
C LYS A 125 -16.22 3.51 -12.19
N LEU A 126 -14.92 3.22 -12.14
CA LEU A 126 -13.85 4.23 -12.06
C LEU A 126 -12.97 4.16 -13.31
N SER A 127 -12.57 5.32 -13.80
CA SER A 127 -11.48 5.44 -14.78
C SER A 127 -10.13 5.06 -14.14
N ARG A 128 -9.13 4.80 -14.98
CA ARG A 128 -7.76 4.52 -14.53
C ARG A 128 -7.15 5.72 -13.83
N GLU A 129 -7.42 6.92 -14.37
CA GLU A 129 -6.98 8.21 -13.87
C GLU A 129 -7.55 8.47 -12.46
N GLU A 130 -8.85 8.25 -12.26
CA GLU A 130 -9.50 8.40 -10.95
C GLU A 130 -9.00 7.38 -9.93
N PHE A 131 -8.79 6.13 -10.36
CA PHE A 131 -8.25 5.11 -9.48
C PHE A 131 -6.80 5.46 -9.07
N ALA A 132 -5.93 5.83 -10.01
CA ALA A 132 -4.58 6.30 -9.71
C ALA A 132 -4.57 7.49 -8.76
N HIS A 133 -5.47 8.45 -8.98
CA HIS A 133 -5.65 9.59 -8.08
C HIS A 133 -6.06 9.16 -6.66
N ASN A 134 -6.98 8.21 -6.53
CA ASN A 134 -7.36 7.67 -5.23
C ASN A 134 -6.22 6.91 -4.54
N LEU A 135 -5.40 6.16 -5.28
CA LEU A 135 -4.21 5.50 -4.74
C LEU A 135 -3.20 6.52 -4.19
N SER A 136 -3.04 7.69 -4.84
CA SER A 136 -2.13 8.76 -4.37
C SER A 136 -2.50 9.35 -3.01
N LYS A 137 -3.75 9.16 -2.56
CA LYS A 137 -4.24 9.56 -1.23
C LYS A 137 -3.93 8.53 -0.14
N GLU A 138 -3.26 7.43 -0.48
CA GLU A 138 -2.82 6.38 0.43
C GLU A 138 -1.30 6.26 0.45
N TRP A 139 -0.68 6.29 -0.74
CA TRP A 139 0.77 6.13 -0.91
C TRP A 139 1.39 7.42 -1.43
N ALA A 140 2.20 8.05 -0.59
CA ALA A 140 2.73 9.38 -0.83
C ALA A 140 3.76 9.42 -1.97
N ALA A 141 4.36 8.28 -2.33
CA ALA A 141 5.29 8.17 -3.45
C ALA A 141 4.58 8.11 -4.82
N LEU A 142 3.25 8.04 -4.88
CA LEU A 142 2.50 8.01 -6.14
C LEU A 142 2.16 9.43 -6.63
N PRO A 143 2.12 9.65 -7.96
CA PRO A 143 1.65 10.92 -8.53
C PRO A 143 0.12 11.06 -8.36
N LYS A 144 -0.36 12.31 -8.26
CA LYS A 144 -1.79 12.64 -8.17
C LYS A 144 -2.61 12.15 -9.36
N ALA A 145 -2.04 12.10 -10.55
CA ALA A 145 -2.69 11.78 -11.83
C ALA A 145 -3.83 12.73 -12.28
N ILE A 146 -4.53 13.41 -11.38
CA ILE A 146 -5.61 14.37 -11.63
C ILE A 146 -5.36 15.66 -10.83
N GLY A 147 -5.79 16.80 -11.38
CA GLY A 147 -5.74 18.11 -10.76
C GLY A 147 -4.45 18.88 -11.07
N ASP A 148 -4.24 19.99 -10.36
CA ASP A 148 -3.06 20.84 -10.57
C ASP A 148 -1.78 20.08 -10.27
N ASN A 149 -0.76 20.24 -11.12
CA ASN A 149 0.53 19.54 -11.02
C ASN A 149 0.36 18.02 -10.81
N PRO A 150 -0.30 17.31 -11.76
CA PRO A 150 -0.73 15.92 -11.56
C PRO A 150 0.44 14.93 -11.41
N GLN A 151 1.64 15.34 -11.82
CA GLN A 151 2.87 14.55 -11.70
C GLN A 151 3.48 14.60 -10.28
N GLN A 152 3.02 15.50 -9.42
CA GLN A 152 3.45 15.58 -8.02
C GLN A 152 2.68 14.61 -7.12
N SER A 153 3.21 14.34 -5.93
CA SER A 153 2.49 13.62 -4.87
C SER A 153 1.21 14.36 -4.48
N TYR A 154 0.21 13.63 -3.99
CA TYR A 154 -0.96 14.23 -3.33
C TYR A 154 -0.55 15.13 -2.16
N TYR A 155 0.56 14.80 -1.51
CA TYR A 155 1.07 15.46 -0.31
C TYR A 155 2.19 16.47 -0.59
N ALA A 156 2.47 16.83 -1.85
CA ALA A 156 3.64 17.65 -2.22
C ALA A 156 3.74 19.03 -1.54
N GLY A 157 2.66 19.52 -0.92
CA GLY A 157 2.66 20.77 -0.15
C GLY A 157 3.29 20.69 1.24
N ASP A 158 3.61 19.50 1.76
CA ASP A 158 4.17 19.32 3.10
C ASP A 158 5.70 19.42 3.18
N GLY A 159 6.38 19.55 2.03
CA GLY A 159 7.84 19.62 1.94
C GLY A 159 8.58 18.32 2.25
N LEU A 160 7.86 17.22 2.49
CA LEU A 160 8.39 15.91 2.82
C LEU A 160 8.14 14.89 1.71
N ASN A 161 6.97 14.94 1.10
CA ASN A 161 6.47 13.90 0.19
C ASN A 161 6.64 14.27 -1.29
N HIS A 162 7.15 13.32 -2.06
CA HIS A 162 7.40 13.49 -3.49
C HIS A 162 6.98 12.23 -4.26
N ALA A 163 6.36 12.44 -5.43
CA ALA A 163 6.08 11.34 -6.33
C ALA A 163 7.40 10.76 -6.88
N ARG A 164 7.50 9.43 -6.88
CA ARG A 164 8.65 8.66 -7.35
C ARG A 164 8.35 7.83 -8.60
N LEU A 165 7.10 7.88 -9.08
CA LEU A 165 6.65 7.32 -10.35
C LEU A 165 6.13 8.42 -11.27
N SER A 166 6.33 8.25 -12.56
CA SER A 166 5.56 8.94 -13.60
C SER A 166 4.11 8.45 -13.60
N ILE A 167 3.20 9.28 -14.13
CA ILE A 167 1.80 8.88 -14.33
C ILE A 167 1.70 7.63 -15.24
N ASN A 168 2.55 7.52 -16.26
CA ASN A 168 2.53 6.38 -17.18
C ASN A 168 2.97 5.07 -16.52
N GLU A 169 3.93 5.10 -15.60
CA GLU A 169 4.35 3.91 -14.85
C GLU A 169 3.21 3.38 -13.97
N ILE A 170 2.53 4.26 -13.23
CA ILE A 170 1.41 3.82 -12.39
C ILE A 170 0.22 3.35 -13.25
N PHE A 171 -0.06 4.00 -14.38
CA PHE A 171 -1.10 3.55 -15.31
C PHE A 171 -0.82 2.16 -15.89
N SER A 172 0.42 1.94 -16.34
CA SER A 172 0.84 0.64 -16.88
C SER A 172 0.65 -0.48 -15.84
N SER A 173 0.93 -0.16 -14.57
CA SER A 173 0.76 -1.08 -13.45
C SER A 173 -0.72 -1.34 -13.13
N ILE A 174 -1.55 -0.30 -13.08
CA ILE A 174 -3.01 -0.42 -12.87
C ILE A 174 -3.67 -1.24 -14.00
N ASP A 175 -3.26 -1.05 -15.25
CA ASP A 175 -3.85 -1.74 -16.40
C ASP A 175 -3.64 -3.26 -16.35
N THR A 176 -2.66 -3.75 -15.59
CA THR A 176 -2.48 -5.19 -15.34
C THR A 176 -3.70 -5.82 -14.65
N LEU A 177 -4.42 -5.07 -13.82
CA LEU A 177 -5.55 -5.56 -13.03
C LEU A 177 -6.75 -5.98 -13.88
N ARG A 178 -6.89 -5.39 -15.08
CA ARG A 178 -7.98 -5.71 -16.02
C ARG A 178 -7.55 -6.68 -17.12
N LYS A 179 -6.27 -7.10 -17.17
CA LYS A 179 -5.85 -8.16 -18.08
C LYS A 179 -6.57 -9.45 -17.68
N ILE A 180 -7.38 -9.95 -18.60
CA ILE A 180 -8.06 -11.23 -18.49
C ILE A 180 -7.11 -12.23 -19.15
N ASP A 181 -6.75 -13.29 -18.44
CA ASP A 181 -6.21 -14.51 -19.07
C ASP A 181 -7.34 -15.25 -19.79
#